data_AF-A0A821Z8K3-F1
#
_entry.id   AF-A0A821Z8K3-F1
#
_cell.length_a   1.000
_cell.length_b   1.000
_cell.length_c   1.000
_cell.angle_alpha   90.00
_cell.angle_beta   90.00
_cell.angle_gamma   90.00
#
_symmetry.space_group_name_H-M   'P 1'
#
loop_
_entity.id
_entity.type
_entity.pdbx_description
1 polymer ?
#
loop_
_entity_poly.entity_id
_entity_poly.type
_entity_poly.pdbx_seq_one_letter_code
_entity_poly.pdbx_strand_id
1 'polypeptide(L)'
;FGHMNLSEKRDQATKADLARSTLVTVLNNIGSISMMCARTENVNRILFSGSFLRINDLSMRILAFAMDYWSRGKIKAIFLEHEGYFSAVGSLREFIRDNDDLTTTATTTQN
;
A
#
# COMPACT_ATOMS: atom_id res chain seq x y z
N PHE A 1 -14.68 -15.92 -4.31
CA PHE A 1 -14.43 -17.33 -4.67
C PHE A 1 -15.34 -18.38 -4.01
N GLY A 2 -16.11 -18.09 -2.94
CA GLY A 2 -16.90 -19.12 -2.25
C GLY A 2 -17.86 -19.95 -3.14
N HIS A 3 -18.43 -19.35 -4.19
CA HIS A 3 -19.33 -20.03 -5.13
C HIS A 3 -18.65 -20.87 -6.23
N MET A 4 -17.32 -20.82 -6.35
CA MET A 4 -16.59 -21.51 -7.42
C MET A 4 -16.46 -23.03 -7.18
N ASN A 5 -16.92 -23.51 -6.03
CA ASN A 5 -17.08 -24.95 -5.78
C ASN A 5 -18.22 -25.57 -6.61
N LEU A 6 -19.22 -24.79 -7.02
CA LEU A 6 -20.33 -25.23 -7.86
C LEU A 6 -19.95 -25.12 -9.36
N SER A 7 -20.10 -26.22 -10.11
CA SER A 7 -19.83 -26.24 -11.55
C SER A 7 -20.65 -25.22 -12.32
N GLU A 8 -21.96 -25.17 -12.07
CA GLU A 8 -22.88 -24.24 -12.73
C GLU A 8 -22.44 -22.77 -12.55
N LYS A 9 -21.96 -22.40 -11.35
CA LYS A 9 -21.49 -21.04 -11.05
C LYS A 9 -20.12 -20.74 -11.67
N ARG A 10 -19.28 -21.75 -11.88
CA ARG A 10 -18.03 -21.58 -12.64
C ARG A 10 -18.31 -21.31 -14.12
N ASP A 11 -19.25 -22.03 -14.70
CA ASP A 11 -19.58 -21.90 -16.12
C ASP A 11 -20.22 -20.54 -16.43
N GLN A 12 -20.95 -19.97 -15.48
CA GLN A 12 -21.53 -18.62 -15.57
C GLN A 12 -20.51 -17.48 -15.30
N ALA A 13 -19.34 -17.78 -14.73
CA ALA A 13 -18.42 -16.75 -14.27
C ALA A 13 -17.63 -16.13 -15.44
N THR A 14 -17.66 -14.80 -15.55
CA THR A 14 -16.84 -14.11 -16.56
C THR A 14 -15.43 -13.85 -16.05
N LYS A 15 -14.47 -13.62 -16.97
CA LYS A 15 -13.11 -13.21 -16.60
C LYS A 15 -13.08 -11.91 -15.79
N ALA A 16 -14.01 -10.98 -16.06
CA ALA A 16 -14.14 -9.73 -15.33
C ALA A 16 -14.59 -9.96 -13.88
N ASP A 17 -15.54 -10.89 -13.66
CA ASP A 17 -16.00 -11.26 -12.31
C ASP A 17 -14.87 -11.91 -11.51
N LEU A 18 -14.11 -12.80 -12.15
CA LEU A 18 -12.94 -13.43 -11.54
C LEU A 18 -11.87 -12.40 -11.18
N ALA A 19 -11.53 -11.50 -12.11
CA ALA A 19 -10.54 -10.43 -11.87
C ALA A 19 -10.97 -9.51 -10.71
N ARG A 20 -12.24 -9.08 -10.69
CA ARG A 20 -12.80 -8.27 -9.60
C ARG A 20 -12.82 -9.06 -8.28
N SER A 21 -13.20 -10.34 -8.30
CA SER A 21 -13.21 -11.16 -7.09
C SER A 21 -11.80 -11.34 -6.53
N THR A 22 -10.79 -11.56 -7.38
CA THR A 22 -9.38 -11.59 -6.98
C THR A 22 -8.97 -10.26 -6.35
N LEU A 23 -9.23 -9.14 -7.02
CA LEU A 23 -8.85 -7.81 -6.56
C LEU A 23 -9.44 -7.52 -5.17
N VAL A 24 -10.75 -7.72 -5.01
CA VAL A 24 -11.46 -7.50 -3.74
C VAL A 24 -10.93 -8.44 -2.65
N THR A 25 -10.63 -9.70 -2.98
CA THR A 25 -10.10 -10.67 -2.01
C THR A 25 -8.74 -10.23 -1.49
N VAL A 26 -7.83 -9.83 -2.38
CA VAL A 26 -6.49 -9.34 -2.00
C VAL A 26 -6.59 -8.07 -1.18
N LEU A 27 -7.39 -7.09 -1.60
CA LEU A 27 -7.58 -5.82 -0.88
C LEU A 27 -8.16 -6.03 0.52
N ASN A 28 -9.18 -6.87 0.65
CA ASN A 28 -9.79 -7.16 1.94
C ASN A 28 -8.81 -7.87 2.88
N ASN A 29 -7.95 -8.74 2.35
CA ASN A 29 -6.91 -9.39 3.15
C ASN A 29 -5.88 -8.37 3.65
N ILE A 30 -5.35 -7.53 2.75
CA ILE A 30 -4.43 -6.44 3.10
C ILE A 30 -5.06 -5.54 4.15
N GLY A 31 -6.29 -5.05 3.92
CA GLY A 31 -6.99 -4.20 4.88
C GLY A 31 -7.16 -4.86 6.25
N SER A 32 -7.51 -6.15 6.29
CA SER A 32 -7.70 -6.86 7.57
C SER A 32 -6.41 -6.92 8.38
N ILE A 33 -5.28 -7.24 7.72
CA ILE A 33 -3.96 -7.27 8.36
C ILE A 33 -3.55 -5.87 8.82
N SER A 34 -3.67 -4.86 7.95
CA SER A 34 -3.33 -3.48 8.28
C SER A 34 -4.12 -2.97 9.48
N MET A 35 -5.42 -3.28 9.53
CA MET A 35 -6.29 -2.90 10.63
C MET A 35 -5.86 -3.60 11.94
N MET A 36 -5.57 -4.90 11.89
CA MET A 36 -5.08 -5.65 13.05
C MET A 36 -3.79 -5.03 13.60
N CYS A 37 -2.80 -4.78 12.73
CA CYS A 37 -1.56 -4.12 13.10
C CYS A 37 -1.82 -2.73 13.70
N ALA A 38 -2.71 -1.94 13.09
CA ALA A 38 -3.03 -0.61 13.58
C ALA A 38 -3.67 -0.61 14.97
N ARG A 39 -4.51 -1.60 15.29
CA ARG A 39 -5.06 -1.79 16.63
C ARG A 39 -4.01 -2.19 17.64
N THR A 40 -3.11 -3.11 17.27
CA THR A 40 -2.03 -3.58 18.15
C THR A 40 -1.07 -2.44 18.50
N GLU A 41 -0.68 -1.64 17.51
CA GLU A 41 0.27 -0.52 17.68
C GLU A 41 -0.41 0.80 18.08
N ASN A 42 -1.73 0.79 18.30
CA ASN A 42 -2.54 1.96 18.65
C ASN A 42 -2.35 3.17 17.70
N VAL A 43 -2.26 2.90 16.40
CA VAL A 43 -2.14 3.94 15.37
C VAL A 43 -3.49 4.19 14.68
N ASN A 44 -3.75 5.46 14.37
CA ASN A 44 -5.01 5.92 13.76
C ASN A 44 -4.86 6.29 12.28
N ARG A 45 -3.66 6.18 11.72
CA ARG A 45 -3.35 6.52 10.33
C ARG A 45 -2.52 5.40 9.74
N ILE A 46 -2.97 4.90 8.59
CA ILE A 46 -2.26 3.88 7.84
C ILE A 46 -1.93 4.46 6.48
N LEU A 47 -0.64 4.53 6.17
CA LEU A 47 -0.17 4.90 4.85
C LEU A 47 -0.08 3.64 3.99
N PHE A 48 -0.83 3.62 2.89
CA PHE A 48 -0.71 2.58 1.87
C PHE A 48 0.17 3.09 0.73
N SER A 49 1.22 2.34 0.41
CA SER A 49 2.22 2.68 -0.63
C SER A 49 2.55 1.45 -1.46
N GLY A 50 3.08 1.67 -2.67
CA GLY A 50 3.58 0.64 -3.57
C GLY A 50 2.84 0.61 -4.91
N SER A 51 3.47 0.00 -5.92
CA SER A 51 3.00 -0.01 -7.31
C SER A 51 1.65 -0.71 -7.53
N PHE A 52 1.15 -1.47 -6.55
CA PHE A 52 -0.16 -2.11 -6.63
C PHE A 52 -1.33 -1.12 -6.71
N LEU A 53 -1.15 0.07 -6.13
CA LEU A 53 -2.16 1.14 -6.12
C LEU A 53 -2.03 2.09 -7.33
N ARG A 54 -0.98 1.92 -8.14
CA ARG A 54 -0.69 2.77 -9.29
C ARG A 54 -1.85 2.74 -10.29
N ILE A 55 -2.45 3.91 -10.52
CA ILE A 55 -3.60 4.09 -11.44
C ILE A 55 -4.77 3.16 -11.04
N ASN A 56 -4.94 2.92 -9.74
CA ASN A 56 -5.94 1.99 -9.22
C ASN A 56 -6.81 2.62 -8.12
N ASP A 57 -7.56 3.65 -8.51
CA ASP A 57 -8.50 4.36 -7.64
C ASP A 57 -9.53 3.44 -7.00
N LEU A 58 -9.91 2.35 -7.67
CA LEU A 58 -10.85 1.37 -7.15
C LEU A 58 -10.28 0.70 -5.90
N SER A 59 -9.03 0.25 -5.94
CA SER A 59 -8.33 -0.34 -4.81
C SER A 59 -8.18 0.63 -3.64
N MET A 60 -7.78 1.86 -3.93
CA MET A 60 -7.62 2.91 -2.92
C MET A 60 -8.96 3.18 -2.20
N ARG A 61 -10.05 3.31 -2.96
CA ARG A 61 -11.40 3.51 -2.40
C ARG A 61 -11.86 2.34 -1.55
N ILE A 62 -11.63 1.11 -1.99
CA ILE A 62 -11.99 -0.10 -1.22
C ILE A 62 -11.22 -0.13 0.10
N LEU A 63 -9.92 0.14 0.09
CA LEU A 63 -9.10 0.17 1.31
C LEU A 63 -9.54 1.30 2.24
N ALA A 64 -9.76 2.51 1.71
CA ALA A 64 -10.24 3.65 2.49
C ALA A 64 -11.57 3.35 3.18
N PHE A 65 -12.52 2.79 2.41
CA PHE A 65 -13.81 2.37 2.94
C PHE A 65 -13.68 1.29 4.00
N ALA A 66 -12.86 0.26 3.78
CA ALA A 66 -12.64 -0.81 4.75
C ALA A 66 -12.06 -0.28 6.07
N MET A 67 -11.11 0.65 6.01
CA MET A 67 -10.51 1.25 7.22
C MET A 67 -11.53 2.06 8.00
N ASP A 68 -12.30 2.92 7.32
CA ASP A 68 -13.32 3.74 7.95
C ASP A 68 -14.42 2.87 8.57
N TYR A 69 -14.95 1.91 7.80
CA TYR A 69 -16.05 1.05 8.21
C TYR A 69 -15.68 0.14 9.40
N TRP A 70 -14.56 -0.59 9.33
CA TRP A 70 -14.17 -1.52 10.41
C TRP A 70 -13.61 -0.82 11.66
N SER A 71 -13.14 0.41 11.53
CA SER A 71 -12.67 1.21 12.67
C SER A 71 -13.73 2.14 13.25
N ARG A 72 -14.93 2.22 12.64
CA ARG A 72 -15.98 3.21 12.96
C ARG A 72 -15.43 4.64 12.89
N GLY A 73 -14.67 4.95 11.84
CA GLY A 73 -14.08 6.26 11.56
C GLY A 73 -12.85 6.64 12.38
N LYS A 74 -12.30 5.72 13.18
CA LYS A 74 -11.11 5.98 14.02
C LYS A 74 -9.79 5.89 13.24
N ILE A 75 -9.73 5.03 12.23
CA ILE A 75 -8.53 4.79 11.43
C ILE A 75 -8.74 5.36 10.03
N LYS A 76 -7.81 6.21 9.58
CA LYS A 76 -7.80 6.78 8.24
C LYS A 76 -6.73 6.14 7.36
N ALA A 77 -7.12 5.76 6.15
CA ALA A 77 -6.20 5.39 5.09
C ALA A 77 -5.63 6.65 4.42
N ILE A 78 -4.32 6.68 4.20
CA ILE A 78 -3.59 7.74 3.50
C ILE A 78 -2.95 7.13 2.27
N PHE A 79 -2.97 7.88 1.17
CA PHE A 79 -2.35 7.52 -0.10
C PHE A 79 -1.48 8.67 -0.61
N LEU A 80 -0.56 8.38 -1.52
CA LEU A 80 0.44 9.32 -2.00
C LEU A 80 0.47 9.31 -3.52
N GLU A 81 0.63 10.47 -4.14
CA GLU A 81 0.74 10.56 -5.61
C GLU A 81 1.97 9.81 -6.15
N HIS A 82 3.03 9.73 -5.34
CA HIS A 82 4.29 9.06 -5.69
C HIS A 82 4.50 7.75 -4.89
N GLU A 83 3.43 7.01 -4.63
CA GLU A 83 3.38 5.76 -3.87
C GLU A 83 4.39 4.66 -4.28
N GLY A 84 4.86 4.65 -5.53
CA GLY A 84 5.80 3.64 -6.04
C GLY A 84 7.29 4.01 -5.95
N TYR A 85 7.63 5.24 -5.57
CA TYR A 85 8.98 5.79 -5.77
C TYR A 85 9.80 5.95 -4.49
N PHE A 86 9.21 5.70 -3.32
CA PHE A 86 9.89 5.88 -2.03
C PHE A 86 11.22 5.15 -1.92
N SER A 87 11.29 3.91 -2.43
CA SER A 87 12.52 3.13 -2.40
C SER A 87 13.62 3.77 -3.23
N ALA A 88 13.32 4.24 -4.43
CA ALA A 88 14.29 4.89 -5.31
C ALA A 88 14.77 6.24 -4.74
N VAL A 89 13.85 7.04 -4.20
CA VAL A 89 14.18 8.32 -3.55
C VAL A 89 15.04 8.10 -2.31
N GLY A 90 14.75 7.07 -1.52
CA GLY A 90 15.56 6.69 -0.36
C GLY A 90 17.00 6.34 -0.74
N SER A 91 17.19 5.52 -1.76
CA SER A 91 18.53 5.16 -2.26
C SER A 91 19.29 6.36 -2.82
N LEU A 92 18.61 7.24 -3.57
CA LEU A 92 19.21 8.46 -4.09
C LEU A 92 19.65 9.40 -2.95
N ARG A 93 18.81 9.56 -1.92
CA ARG A 93 19.13 10.39 -0.76
C ARG A 93 20.36 9.87 -0.02
N GLU A 94 20.48 8.56 0.14
CA GLU A 94 21.64 7.94 0.77
C GLU A 94 22.92 8.19 -0.05
N PHE A 95 22.85 7.98 -1.36
CA PHE A 95 23.96 8.26 -2.26
C PHE A 95 24.42 9.71 -2.17
N ILE A 96 23.49 10.69 -2.15
CA ILE A 96 23.85 12.11 -2.01
C ILE A 96 24.52 12.39 -0.66
N ARG A 97 24.01 11.84 0.44
CA ARG A 97 24.59 12.02 1.77
C ARG A 97 26.04 11.54 1.84
N ASP A 98 26.31 10.36 1.29
CA ASP A 98 27.67 9.80 1.30
C ASP A 98 28.66 10.69 0.52
N ASN A 99 28.18 11.41 -0.52
CA ASN A 99 29.00 12.37 -1.27
C ASN A 99 29.18 13.71 -0.53
N ASP A 100 28.19 14.16 0.25
CA ASP A 100 28.30 15.35 1.10
C ASP A 100 29.30 15.13 2.25
N ASP A 101 29.33 13.93 2.83
CA ASP A 101 30.31 13.57 3.89
C ASP A 101 31.75 13.51 3.33
N LEU A 102 31.93 13.11 2.07
CA LEU A 102 33.21 13.12 1.37
C LEU A 102 33.70 14.54 1.02
N THR A 103 32.80 15.47 0.71
CA THR A 103 33.17 16.87 0.41
C THR A 103 33.48 17.70 1.66
N THR A 104 32.87 17.36 2.80
CA THR A 104 33.10 18.03 4.10
C THR A 104 34.41 17.59 4.76
N THR A 105 34.83 16.34 4.56
CA THR A 105 36.14 15.83 5.04
C THR A 105 37.31 16.35 4.20
N ALA A 106 37.11 16.54 2.89
CA ALA A 106 38.12 17.12 2.00
C ALA A 106 38.48 18.59 2.34
N THR A 107 37.52 19.39 2.81
CA THR A 107 37.74 20.80 3.17
C THR A 107 38.42 20.98 4.53
N THR A 108 38.35 20.00 5.43
CA THR A 108 38.98 20.09 6.77
C THR A 108 40.48 19.76 6.76
N THR A 109 41.01 19.15 5.70
CA THR A 109 42.42 18.74 5.61
C THR A 109 43.34 19.79 4.94
N GLN A 110 42.79 20.97 4.60
CA GLN A 110 43.54 22.07 3.95
C GLN A 110 43.76 23.33 4.82
N ASN A 111 43.47 23.28 6.13
CA ASN A 111 43.82 24.36 7.07
C ASN A 111 44.81 23.90 8.14
#